data_AF-A0A949Z336-F1
#
_entry.id   AF-A0A949Z336-F1
#
_cell.length_a   1.000
_cell.length_b   1.000
_cell.length_c   1.000
_cell.angle_alpha   90.00
_cell.angle_beta   90.00
_cell.angle_gamma   90.00
#
_symmetry.space_group_name_H-M   'P 1'
#
loop_
_entity.id
_entity.type
_entity.pdbx_description
1 polymer ?
#
loop_
_entity_poly.entity_id
_entity_poly.type
_entity_poly.pdbx_seq_one_letter_code
_entity_poly.pdbx_strand_id
1 'polypeptide(L)'
;IEKGIDQVVRVIKSLLPFAEKNSVVLSMENHYKDSYWRYPEFAQRMDIFTAIIEQIDSPWFGINYDPSNALLAGEDPLELLDRVKHRVVSMHASDRYLSSGTLEDLRREEDVIGYAGRLSHGVIGKGLNDYDKIFSTLNSVGFSSWISIEDGMNGMEDLRESVQFLRQKIELHFTD
;
A
#
# COMPACT_ATOMS: atom_id res chain seq x y z
N ILE A 1 -6.28 13.79 16.48
CA ILE A 1 -5.57 13.48 15.22
C ILE A 1 -4.18 14.12 15.24
N GLU A 2 -4.06 15.45 15.31
CA GLU A 2 -2.76 16.18 15.32
C GLU A 2 -1.72 15.58 16.29
N LYS A 3 -2.06 15.42 17.58
CA LYS A 3 -1.14 14.80 18.56
C LYS A 3 -0.66 13.40 18.17
N GLY A 4 -1.48 12.63 17.46
CA GLY A 4 -1.13 11.29 16.97
C GLY A 4 -0.15 11.40 15.80
N ILE A 5 -0.40 12.31 14.87
CA ILE A 5 0.53 12.63 13.77
C ILE A 5 1.88 13.09 14.33
N ASP A 6 1.89 14.06 15.25
CA ASP A 6 3.10 14.56 15.90
C ASP A 6 3.92 13.45 16.56
N GLN A 7 3.23 12.51 17.22
CA GLN A 7 3.85 11.36 17.86
C GLN A 7 4.55 10.45 16.84
N VAL A 8 3.87 10.11 15.74
CA VAL A 8 4.43 9.26 14.67
C VAL A 8 5.63 9.96 14.02
N VAL A 9 5.47 11.23 13.62
CA VAL A 9 6.52 12.03 12.99
C VAL A 9 7.75 12.13 13.90
N ARG A 10 7.56 12.40 15.19
CA ARG A 10 8.66 12.47 16.17
C ARG A 10 9.43 11.15 16.25
N VAL A 11 8.73 10.03 16.32
CA VAL A 11 9.36 8.70 16.41
C VAL A 11 10.14 8.40 15.14
N ILE A 12 9.55 8.55 13.96
CA ILE A 12 10.25 8.30 12.69
C ILE A 12 11.48 9.20 12.56
N LYS A 13 11.35 10.50 12.84
CA LYS A 13 12.48 11.44 12.81
C LYS A 13 13.61 11.04 13.76
N SER A 14 13.29 10.49 14.93
CA SER A 14 14.31 10.02 15.89
C SER A 14 15.12 8.83 15.39
N LEU A 15 14.58 8.05 14.44
CA LEU A 15 15.23 6.89 13.85
C LEU A 15 16.09 7.25 12.62
N LEU A 16 15.86 8.40 11.98
CA LEU A 16 16.57 8.79 10.75
C LEU A 16 18.10 8.80 10.87
N PRO A 17 18.73 9.33 11.94
CA PRO A 17 20.19 9.31 12.06
C PRO A 17 20.74 7.88 12.13
N PHE A 18 19.99 6.95 12.71
CA PHE A 18 20.37 5.54 12.74
C PHE A 18 20.20 4.90 11.37
N ALA A 19 19.11 5.18 10.68
CA ALA A 19 18.83 4.71 9.33
C ALA A 19 19.96 5.15 8.36
N GLU A 20 20.31 6.44 8.40
CA GLU A 20 21.40 7.04 7.61
C GLU A 20 22.75 6.37 7.92
N LYS A 21 23.11 6.23 9.19
CA LYS A 21 24.39 5.63 9.60
C LYS A 21 24.55 4.19 9.10
N ASN A 22 23.45 3.47 8.92
CA ASN A 22 23.46 2.06 8.51
C ASN A 22 23.05 1.86 7.05
N SER A 23 22.88 2.92 6.27
CA SER A 23 22.41 2.86 4.89
C SER A 23 21.08 2.11 4.73
N VAL A 24 20.16 2.31 5.66
CA VAL A 24 18.81 1.70 5.66
C VAL A 24 17.79 2.79 5.35
N VAL A 25 16.86 2.51 4.45
CA VAL A 25 15.69 3.38 4.21
C VAL A 25 14.54 2.85 5.06
N LEU A 26 13.98 3.70 5.92
CA LEU A 26 12.74 3.41 6.63
C LEU A 26 11.57 3.53 5.65
N SER A 27 10.65 2.57 5.67
CA SER A 27 9.42 2.64 4.89
C SER A 27 8.20 2.58 5.80
N MET A 28 7.22 3.45 5.52
CA MET A 28 5.89 3.37 6.12
C MET A 28 4.92 2.82 5.08
N GLU A 29 4.13 1.83 5.47
CA GLU A 29 3.08 1.28 4.63
C GLU A 29 1.74 1.94 4.92
N ASN A 30 0.92 2.16 3.90
CA ASN A 30 -0.48 2.62 4.04
C ASN A 30 -1.39 1.47 4.55
N HIS A 31 -0.98 0.85 5.64
CA HIS A 31 -1.51 -0.41 6.14
C HIS A 31 -2.93 -0.28 6.70
N TYR A 32 -3.72 -1.35 6.57
CA TYR A 32 -5.09 -1.40 7.09
C TYR A 32 -5.14 -1.75 8.58
N LYS A 33 -4.91 -3.03 8.92
CA LYS A 33 -5.09 -3.57 10.26
C LYS A 33 -4.49 -4.96 10.33
N ASP A 34 -3.77 -5.25 11.42
CA ASP A 34 -3.33 -6.60 11.74
C ASP A 34 -4.45 -7.43 12.40
N SER A 35 -4.46 -8.74 12.14
CA SER A 35 -5.49 -9.66 12.64
C SER A 35 -5.65 -9.69 14.17
N TYR A 36 -4.60 -9.37 14.93
CA TYR A 36 -4.62 -9.32 16.40
C TYR A 36 -5.11 -7.99 16.97
N TRP A 37 -5.27 -6.96 16.14
CA TRP A 37 -5.64 -5.63 16.60
C TRP A 37 -7.14 -5.51 16.81
N ARG A 38 -7.56 -4.68 17.76
CA ARG A 38 -8.99 -4.33 17.92
C ARG A 38 -9.39 -3.23 16.93
N TYR A 39 -8.58 -2.18 16.87
CA TYR A 39 -8.81 -0.98 16.05
C TYR A 39 -7.94 -1.03 14.79
N PRO A 40 -8.35 -0.36 13.70
CA PRO A 40 -7.50 -0.18 12.52
C PRO A 40 -6.24 0.63 12.83
N GLU A 41 -5.28 0.61 11.91
CA GLU A 41 -4.11 1.47 11.95
C GLU A 41 -4.51 2.95 12.06
N PHE A 42 -3.79 3.71 12.88
CA PHE A 42 -4.05 5.14 13.08
C PHE A 42 -3.91 5.91 11.76
N ALA A 43 -2.92 5.55 10.95
CA ALA A 43 -2.64 6.13 9.64
C ALA A 43 -3.31 5.39 8.48
N GLN A 44 -4.39 4.63 8.73
CA GLN A 44 -5.14 3.93 7.68
C GLN A 44 -5.72 4.90 6.65
N ARG A 45 -6.28 6.02 7.12
CA ARG A 45 -6.89 7.03 6.24
C ARG A 45 -5.83 7.77 5.44
N MET A 46 -6.06 7.95 4.14
CA MET A 46 -5.17 8.66 3.22
C MET A 46 -4.80 10.06 3.71
N ASP A 47 -5.75 10.80 4.30
CA ASP A 47 -5.51 12.15 4.82
C ASP A 47 -4.51 12.17 6.00
N ILE A 48 -4.64 11.23 6.93
CA ILE A 48 -3.70 11.07 8.05
C ILE A 48 -2.35 10.55 7.54
N PHE A 49 -2.36 9.55 6.66
CA PHE A 49 -1.15 8.97 6.07
C PHE A 49 -0.32 10.04 5.37
N THR A 50 -0.92 10.77 4.43
CA THR A 50 -0.24 11.84 3.68
C THR A 50 0.26 12.96 4.59
N ALA A 51 -0.52 13.38 5.59
CA ALA A 51 -0.10 14.38 6.57
C ALA A 51 1.13 13.98 7.41
N ILE A 52 1.33 12.67 7.65
CA ILE A 52 2.56 12.15 8.29
C ILE A 52 3.74 12.24 7.32
N ILE A 53 3.57 11.74 6.10
CA ILE A 53 4.63 11.68 5.08
C ILE A 53 5.17 13.07 4.73
N GLU A 54 4.29 14.05 4.59
CA GLU A 54 4.62 15.44 4.21
C GLU A 54 5.50 16.15 5.26
N GLN A 55 5.48 15.69 6.51
CA GLN A 55 6.25 16.32 7.59
C GLN A 55 7.68 15.77 7.74
N ILE A 56 8.06 14.76 6.95
CA ILE A 56 9.34 14.05 7.08
C ILE A 56 10.12 14.13 5.77
N ASP A 57 10.83 15.22 5.55
CA ASP A 57 11.72 15.37 4.39
C ASP A 57 13.09 14.73 4.65
N SER A 58 13.29 13.50 4.16
CA SER A 58 14.54 12.75 4.29
C SER A 58 14.67 11.68 3.21
N PRO A 59 15.86 11.50 2.58
CA PRO A 59 16.10 10.41 1.63
C PRO A 59 16.12 9.03 2.30
N TRP A 60 16.22 8.97 3.63
CA TRP A 60 16.20 7.73 4.42
C TRP A 60 14.81 7.33 4.90
N PHE A 61 13.76 7.98 4.38
CA PHE A 61 12.38 7.67 4.66
C PHE A 61 11.52 7.72 3.40
N GLY A 62 10.74 6.67 3.17
CA GLY A 62 9.80 6.58 2.06
C GLY A 62 8.59 5.72 2.39
N ILE A 63 7.93 5.25 1.35
CA ILE A 63 6.67 4.51 1.45
C ILE A 63 6.83 3.12 0.86
N ASN A 64 6.29 2.14 1.57
CA ASN A 64 5.94 0.84 1.02
C ASN A 64 4.48 0.93 0.56
N TYR A 65 4.23 1.09 -0.74
CA TYR A 65 2.86 1.28 -1.24
C TYR A 65 2.15 -0.07 -1.39
N ASP A 66 0.98 -0.23 -0.78
CA ASP A 66 0.07 -1.38 -1.01
C ASP A 66 -1.29 -0.87 -1.51
N PRO A 67 -1.70 -1.19 -2.75
CA PRO A 67 -2.97 -0.71 -3.31
C PRO A 67 -4.20 -1.35 -2.66
N SER A 68 -4.10 -2.58 -2.16
CA SER A 68 -5.22 -3.29 -1.54
C SER A 68 -5.60 -2.73 -0.18
N ASN A 69 -4.65 -2.17 0.57
CA ASN A 69 -4.95 -1.53 1.83
C ASN A 69 -5.78 -0.25 1.66
N ALA A 70 -5.59 0.50 0.58
CA ALA A 70 -6.45 1.62 0.23
C ALA A 70 -7.89 1.16 -0.06
N LEU A 71 -8.05 0.07 -0.83
CA LEU A 71 -9.38 -0.52 -1.07
C LEU A 71 -10.07 -0.97 0.21
N LEU A 72 -9.33 -1.57 1.15
CA LEU A 72 -9.86 -1.97 2.46
C LEU A 72 -10.28 -0.77 3.32
N ALA A 73 -9.64 0.38 3.14
CA ALA A 73 -10.02 1.64 3.76
C ALA A 73 -11.18 2.36 3.03
N GLY A 74 -11.72 1.78 1.95
CA GLY A 74 -12.77 2.41 1.11
C GLY A 74 -12.24 3.47 0.14
N GLU A 75 -10.92 3.66 0.08
CA GLU A 75 -10.26 4.73 -0.66
C GLU A 75 -9.79 4.27 -2.05
N ASP A 76 -9.59 5.23 -2.96
CA ASP A 76 -9.04 4.94 -4.29
C ASP A 76 -7.51 4.75 -4.21
N PRO A 77 -6.97 3.56 -4.53
CA PRO A 77 -5.53 3.34 -4.55
C PRO A 77 -4.78 4.29 -5.49
N LEU A 78 -5.36 4.64 -6.64
CA LEU A 78 -4.71 5.52 -7.62
C LEU A 78 -4.65 6.97 -7.13
N GLU A 79 -5.63 7.40 -6.35
CA GLU A 79 -5.60 8.72 -5.73
C GLU A 79 -4.50 8.80 -4.66
N LEU A 80 -4.39 7.78 -3.80
CA LEU A 80 -3.28 7.70 -2.84
C LEU A 80 -1.94 7.69 -3.57
N LEU A 81 -1.80 6.83 -4.59
CA LEU A 81 -0.56 6.72 -5.35
C LEU A 81 -0.16 8.05 -5.99
N ASP A 82 -1.10 8.79 -6.59
CA ASP A 82 -0.77 10.07 -7.22
C ASP A 82 -0.18 11.08 -6.22
N ARG A 83 -0.70 11.10 -5.00
CA ARG A 83 -0.21 11.97 -3.91
C ARG A 83 1.19 11.57 -3.42
N VAL A 84 1.53 10.28 -3.48
CA VAL A 84 2.72 9.75 -2.80
C VAL A 84 3.79 9.14 -3.71
N LYS A 85 3.54 9.03 -5.02
CA LYS A 85 4.39 8.34 -6.01
C LYS A 85 5.88 8.69 -5.93
N HIS A 86 6.22 9.95 -5.66
CA HIS A 86 7.61 10.41 -5.55
C HIS A 86 8.35 9.92 -4.28
N ARG A 87 7.63 9.32 -3.34
CA ARG A 87 8.13 8.87 -2.04
C ARG A 87 8.10 7.34 -1.93
N VAL A 88 7.61 6.64 -2.95
CA VAL A 88 7.52 5.17 -2.98
C VAL A 88 8.92 4.58 -3.16
N VAL A 89 9.35 3.80 -2.18
CA VAL A 89 10.67 3.14 -2.17
C VAL A 89 10.56 1.63 -2.34
N SER A 90 9.38 1.07 -2.10
CA SER A 90 9.00 -0.30 -2.41
C SER A 90 7.48 -0.37 -2.58
N MET A 91 6.99 -1.46 -3.13
CA MET A 91 5.55 -1.73 -3.12
C MET A 91 5.26 -3.18 -2.77
N HIS A 92 4.13 -3.38 -2.12
CA HIS A 92 3.46 -4.67 -2.07
C HIS A 92 2.50 -4.78 -3.25
N ALA A 93 2.64 -5.86 -3.99
CA ALA A 93 1.66 -6.31 -4.95
C ALA A 93 0.75 -7.31 -4.23
N SER A 94 -0.51 -6.94 -4.12
CA SER A 94 -1.58 -7.72 -3.53
C SER A 94 -2.87 -7.40 -4.29
N ASP A 95 -3.87 -8.26 -4.22
CA ASP A 95 -5.14 -7.99 -4.87
C ASP A 95 -6.32 -8.40 -4.01
N ARG A 96 -7.47 -7.76 -4.26
CA ARG A 96 -8.71 -7.99 -3.54
C ARG A 96 -9.86 -8.09 -4.52
N TYR A 97 -10.75 -9.03 -4.29
CA TYR A 97 -12.00 -9.15 -5.04
C TYR A 97 -13.21 -9.05 -4.11
N LEU A 98 -14.34 -8.66 -4.68
CA LEU A 98 -15.62 -8.66 -3.99
C LEU A 98 -16.11 -10.10 -3.83
N SER A 99 -16.16 -10.61 -2.60
CA SER A 99 -16.83 -11.86 -2.25
C SER A 99 -18.36 -11.71 -2.26
N SER A 100 -18.87 -10.48 -2.07
CA SER A 100 -20.31 -10.14 -2.18
C SER A 100 -20.55 -8.61 -2.25
N GLY A 101 -21.68 -8.19 -2.82
CA GLY A 101 -22.08 -6.78 -2.89
C GLY A 101 -21.40 -5.97 -4.00
N THR A 102 -21.44 -4.63 -3.87
CA THR A 102 -20.87 -3.66 -4.84
C THR A 102 -19.79 -2.79 -4.21
N LEU A 103 -19.03 -2.05 -5.03
CA LEU A 103 -18.07 -1.04 -4.55
C LEU A 103 -18.75 0.10 -3.76
N GLU A 104 -20.00 0.46 -4.10
CA GLU A 104 -20.75 1.44 -3.31
C GLU A 104 -21.10 0.92 -1.92
N ASP A 105 -21.36 -0.39 -1.79
CA ASP A 105 -21.64 -0.99 -0.48
C ASP A 105 -20.39 -0.99 0.40
N LEU A 106 -19.19 -1.21 -0.17
CA LEU A 106 -17.93 -1.08 0.56
C LEU A 106 -17.71 0.33 1.12
N ARG A 107 -17.94 1.37 0.31
CA ARG A 107 -17.79 2.77 0.76
C ARG A 107 -18.73 3.14 1.91
N ARG A 108 -19.90 2.50 1.99
CA ARG A 108 -20.85 2.71 3.09
C ARG A 108 -20.44 1.99 4.39
N GLU A 109 -19.47 1.08 4.32
CA GLU A 109 -18.97 0.28 5.44
C GLU A 109 -17.66 0.84 6.04
N GLU A 110 -17.17 1.99 5.55
CA GLU A 110 -15.91 2.65 5.98
C GLU A 110 -15.77 2.83 7.50
N ASP A 111 -16.88 3.00 8.23
CA ASP A 111 -16.89 3.21 9.69
C ASP A 111 -17.14 1.94 10.52
N VAL A 112 -17.23 0.76 9.89
CA VAL A 112 -17.49 -0.49 10.60
C VAL A 112 -16.20 -1.06 11.17
N ILE A 113 -16.17 -1.28 12.49
CA ILE A 113 -15.05 -1.93 13.18
C ILE A 113 -14.91 -3.38 12.67
N GLY A 114 -14.03 -3.62 11.71
CA GLY A 114 -13.75 -4.97 11.19
C GLY A 114 -13.14 -4.96 9.80
N TYR A 115 -12.68 -6.11 9.31
CA TYR A 115 -12.41 -6.23 7.87
C TYR A 115 -13.72 -6.04 7.12
N ALA A 116 -13.71 -5.31 6.01
CA ALA A 116 -14.81 -5.35 5.06
C ALA A 116 -14.97 -6.81 4.63
N GLY A 117 -15.93 -7.54 5.21
CA GLY A 117 -16.11 -8.98 4.98
C GLY A 117 -16.41 -9.33 3.51
N ARG A 118 -16.67 -8.29 2.72
CA ARG A 118 -16.89 -8.33 1.28
C ARG A 118 -15.61 -8.34 0.45
N LEU A 119 -14.45 -7.99 1.02
CA LEU A 119 -13.17 -8.08 0.31
C LEU A 119 -12.40 -9.30 0.78
N SER A 120 -11.93 -10.09 -0.16
CA SER A 120 -11.08 -11.25 0.11
C SER A 120 -9.76 -11.13 -0.66
N HIS A 121 -8.68 -11.59 -0.04
CA HIS A 121 -7.40 -11.75 -0.72
C HIS A 121 -7.55 -12.75 -1.86
N GLY A 122 -6.87 -12.49 -2.96
CA GLY A 122 -6.80 -13.43 -4.08
C GLY A 122 -5.61 -13.17 -4.98
N VAL A 123 -5.50 -14.04 -5.98
CA VAL A 123 -4.47 -14.00 -7.03
C VAL A 123 -4.38 -12.62 -7.65
N ILE A 124 -3.14 -12.12 -7.74
CA ILE A 124 -2.83 -10.82 -8.30
C ILE A 124 -3.20 -10.76 -9.78
N GLY A 125 -3.95 -9.71 -10.16
CA GLY A 125 -4.47 -9.53 -11.51
C GLY A 125 -5.87 -10.09 -11.72
N LYS A 126 -6.49 -10.67 -10.69
CA LYS A 126 -7.89 -11.16 -10.72
C LYS A 126 -8.83 -10.34 -9.82
N GLY A 127 -8.33 -9.32 -9.14
CA GLY A 127 -9.13 -8.46 -8.28
C GLY A 127 -9.36 -7.07 -8.88
N LEU A 128 -9.42 -6.08 -8.01
CA LEU A 128 -9.89 -4.73 -8.30
C LEU A 128 -8.74 -3.76 -8.65
N ASN A 129 -7.48 -4.12 -8.37
CA ASN A 129 -6.36 -3.22 -8.58
C ASN A 129 -6.04 -3.03 -10.07
N ASP A 130 -6.02 -1.79 -10.53
CA ASP A 130 -5.63 -1.41 -11.90
C ASP A 130 -4.10 -1.35 -12.02
N TYR A 131 -3.47 -2.52 -12.16
CA TYR A 131 -2.01 -2.65 -12.24
C TYR A 131 -1.40 -1.91 -13.44
N ASP A 132 -2.14 -1.70 -14.53
CA ASP A 132 -1.64 -0.93 -15.67
C ASP A 132 -1.46 0.54 -15.30
N LYS A 133 -2.42 1.13 -14.58
CA LYS A 133 -2.27 2.51 -14.09
C LYS A 133 -1.28 2.63 -12.94
N ILE A 134 -1.25 1.67 -12.02
CA ILE A 134 -0.28 1.67 -10.92
C ILE A 134 1.15 1.65 -11.49
N PHE A 135 1.47 0.71 -12.37
CA PHE A 135 2.83 0.56 -12.90
C PHE A 135 3.21 1.71 -13.82
N SER A 136 2.31 2.18 -14.69
CA SER A 136 2.60 3.36 -15.51
C SER A 136 2.82 4.62 -14.67
N THR A 137 2.09 4.80 -13.56
CA THR A 137 2.30 5.92 -12.63
C THR A 137 3.64 5.83 -11.93
N LEU A 138 4.00 4.65 -11.41
CA LEU A 138 5.31 4.41 -10.78
C LEU A 138 6.46 4.61 -11.77
N ASN A 139 6.34 4.07 -12.99
CA ASN A 139 7.33 4.25 -14.04
C ASN A 139 7.48 5.74 -14.43
N SER A 140 6.38 6.50 -14.47
CA SER A 140 6.41 7.94 -14.82
C SER A 140 7.27 8.79 -13.88
N VAL A 141 7.54 8.31 -12.67
CA VAL A 141 8.39 8.99 -11.67
C VAL A 141 9.74 8.28 -11.45
N GLY A 142 10.08 7.33 -12.32
CA GLY A 142 11.36 6.63 -12.29
C GLY A 142 11.49 5.59 -11.17
N PHE A 143 10.38 5.02 -10.70
CA PHE A 143 10.44 3.92 -9.74
C PHE A 143 11.17 2.71 -10.33
N SER A 144 12.24 2.27 -9.67
CA SER A 144 13.08 1.15 -10.12
C SER A 144 13.46 0.22 -8.96
N SER A 145 12.54 0.04 -8.00
CA SER A 145 12.78 -0.70 -6.75
C SER A 145 11.89 -1.96 -6.66
N TRP A 146 11.89 -2.59 -5.49
CA TRP A 146 11.24 -3.87 -5.24
C TRP A 146 9.71 -3.82 -5.33
N ILE A 147 9.16 -4.80 -6.04
CA ILE A 147 7.75 -5.18 -6.03
C ILE A 147 7.66 -6.52 -5.31
N SER A 148 7.20 -6.53 -4.07
CA SER A 148 7.06 -7.73 -3.24
C SER A 148 5.66 -8.30 -3.35
N ILE A 149 5.51 -9.62 -3.39
CA ILE A 149 4.20 -10.27 -3.44
C ILE A 149 3.67 -10.46 -2.02
N GLU A 150 2.47 -9.95 -1.75
CA GLU A 150 1.70 -10.20 -0.53
C GLU A 150 0.41 -10.95 -0.89
N ASP A 151 0.58 -12.23 -1.22
CA ASP A 151 -0.45 -13.18 -1.64
C ASP A 151 0.02 -14.62 -1.33
N GLY A 152 -0.81 -15.63 -1.61
CA GLY A 152 -0.51 -17.06 -1.42
C GLY A 152 -1.37 -17.73 -0.35
N MET A 153 -2.50 -17.13 0.01
CA MET A 153 -3.40 -17.64 1.06
C MET A 153 -3.88 -19.07 0.81
N ASN A 154 -4.05 -19.47 -0.45
CA ASN A 154 -4.49 -20.83 -0.83
C ASN A 154 -3.33 -21.73 -1.32
N GLY A 155 -2.08 -21.30 -1.13
CA GLY A 155 -0.88 -22.10 -1.43
C GLY A 155 -0.09 -21.65 -2.66
N MET A 156 0.82 -22.52 -3.08
CA MET A 156 1.86 -22.16 -4.06
C MET A 156 1.36 -21.96 -5.49
N GLU A 157 0.17 -22.46 -5.84
CA GLU A 157 -0.36 -22.30 -7.20
C GLU A 157 -0.84 -20.86 -7.45
N ASP A 158 -1.63 -20.31 -6.52
CA ASP A 158 -2.01 -18.90 -6.52
C ASP A 158 -0.78 -17.99 -6.62
N LEU A 159 0.27 -18.29 -5.84
CA LEU A 159 1.53 -17.55 -5.91
C LEU A 159 2.21 -17.64 -7.28
N ARG A 160 2.18 -18.81 -7.96
CA ARG A 160 2.73 -18.95 -9.31
C ARG A 160 1.98 -18.10 -10.32
N GLU A 161 0.65 -18.08 -10.25
CA GLU A 161 -0.17 -17.26 -11.14
C GLU A 161 0.10 -15.77 -10.91
N SER A 162 0.16 -15.33 -9.65
CA SER A 162 0.51 -13.96 -9.27
C SER A 162 1.89 -13.54 -9.79
N VAL A 163 2.90 -14.42 -9.67
CA VAL A 163 4.23 -14.18 -10.24
C VAL A 163 4.18 -14.05 -11.77
N GLN A 164 3.44 -14.92 -12.47
CA GLN A 164 3.33 -14.88 -13.93
C GLN A 164 2.70 -13.55 -14.39
N PHE A 165 1.60 -13.15 -13.76
CA PHE A 165 0.94 -11.88 -14.06
C PHE A 165 1.88 -10.69 -13.83
N LEU A 166 2.54 -10.62 -12.67
CA LEU A 166 3.43 -9.51 -12.34
C LEU A 166 4.61 -9.41 -13.29
N ARG A 167 5.23 -10.54 -13.68
CA ARG A 167 6.34 -10.52 -14.65
C ARG A 167 5.91 -9.95 -15.99
N GLN A 168 4.75 -10.34 -16.51
CA GLN A 168 4.21 -9.79 -17.75
C GLN A 168 3.94 -8.29 -17.65
N LYS A 169 3.37 -7.83 -16.53
CA LYS A 169 3.11 -6.40 -16.29
C LYS A 169 4.41 -5.60 -16.14
N ILE A 170 5.42 -6.15 -15.47
CA ILE A 170 6.73 -5.51 -15.33
C ILE A 170 7.38 -5.34 -16.71
N GLU A 171 7.40 -6.40 -17.53
CA GLU A 171 7.93 -6.37 -18.89
C GLU A 171 7.19 -5.35 -19.78
N LEU A 172 5.91 -5.12 -19.55
CA LEU A 172 5.11 -4.16 -20.31
C LEU A 172 5.36 -2.70 -19.92
N HIS A 173 5.56 -2.41 -18.62
CA HIS A 173 5.55 -1.04 -18.10
C HIS A 173 6.91 -0.50 -17.67
N PHE A 174 7.86 -1.36 -17.28
CA PHE A 174 9.19 -0.97 -16.84
C PHE A 174 10.25 -1.39 -17.88
N THR A 175 10.07 -0.91 -19.11
CA THR A 175 11.07 -1.07 -20.18
C THR A 175 12.10 0.04 -20.08
N ASP A 176 13.38 -0.32 -20.05
CA ASP A 176 14.51 0.62 -20.21
C ASP A 176 14.48 1.36 -21.56
#